data_AF-A0A2T0Q1K5-F1
#
_entry.id   AF-A0A2T0Q1K5-F1
#
_cell.length_a   1.000
_cell.length_b   1.000
_cell.length_c   1.000
_cell.angle_alpha   90.00
_cell.angle_beta   90.00
_cell.angle_gamma   90.00
#
_symmetry.space_group_name_H-M   'P 1'
#
loop_
_entity.id
_entity.type
_entity.pdbx_description
1 polymer ?
#
loop_
_entity_poly.entity_id
_entity_poly.type
_entity_poly.pdbx_seq_one_letter_code
_entity_poly.pdbx_strand_id
1 'polypeptide(L)'
;MTERTMRSTVRPARRRWTHRMGAGAVAAAAVLALTGATGLAGAGEAAAEVSAQQTSCEPFAAIDQGRYWINNNLWGQDSGTGSQCIQDLYTSGDTIGWRTNWQWSGGQSSVKSFSSAVLGWHWGWRNSGTGLPVQLSAGRAVPSSWDFSVQPSNPGTMNVAYDLWLHDRPDPTWEHNPTDEIMIWLYTSGGAGPLGQRVGTFTVEGAQWDLYEGNIGWNVYSFVRRGNTQSVDLDLSAFTRFLVQRGELDPRKYLTSVQAGTEVFTGQGALETSAYRTTIG
;
A
#
# COMPACT_ATOMS: atom_id res chain seq x y z
N MET A 1 32.99 -41.19 35.15
CA MET A 1 34.46 -41.06 34.97
C MET A 1 34.65 -40.16 33.76
N THR A 2 34.84 -38.85 33.99
CA THR A 2 36.14 -38.13 33.94
C THR A 2 36.66 -38.03 32.50
N GLU A 3 37.03 -36.89 31.91
CA GLU A 3 37.42 -35.59 32.44
C GLU A 3 37.49 -34.51 31.32
N ARG A 4 37.26 -33.26 31.73
CA ARG A 4 37.89 -31.95 31.36
C ARG A 4 38.43 -31.68 29.95
N THR A 5 37.88 -30.69 29.22
CA THR A 5 38.12 -29.20 29.26
C THR A 5 39.30 -28.72 28.41
N MET A 6 39.03 -27.84 27.43
CA MET A 6 39.82 -26.61 27.23
C MET A 6 39.02 -25.53 26.49
N ARG A 7 38.96 -24.34 27.11
CA ARG A 7 38.39 -23.09 26.60
C ARG A 7 39.40 -22.39 25.70
N SER A 8 38.92 -21.62 24.73
CA SER A 8 39.66 -20.48 24.18
C SER A 8 38.69 -19.38 23.76
N THR A 9 38.73 -18.29 24.51
CA THR A 9 38.08 -17.00 24.29
C THR A 9 39.03 -16.07 23.54
N VAL A 10 38.58 -15.43 22.46
CA VAL A 10 39.23 -14.22 21.93
C VAL A 10 38.17 -13.21 21.47
N ARG A 11 38.13 -12.04 22.13
CA ARG A 11 37.55 -10.78 21.66
C ARG A 11 38.67 -9.73 21.66
N PRO A 12 38.74 -8.86 20.64
CA PRO A 12 39.06 -7.44 20.86
C PRO A 12 38.21 -6.54 19.93
N ALA A 13 38.08 -5.21 20.05
CA ALA A 13 38.37 -4.22 21.07
C ALA A 13 37.49 -2.98 20.76
N ARG A 14 37.01 -2.27 21.79
CA ARG A 14 36.30 -1.00 21.67
C ARG A 14 37.31 0.14 21.51
N ARG A 15 37.13 1.03 20.51
CA ARG A 15 37.83 2.32 20.46
C ARG A 15 36.92 3.42 20.97
N ARG A 16 37.33 4.07 22.07
CA ARG A 16 36.80 5.35 22.57
C ARG A 16 37.63 6.48 21.97
N TRP A 17 36.98 7.55 21.52
CA TRP A 17 37.62 8.82 21.19
C TRP A 17 37.07 9.89 22.14
N THR A 18 37.97 10.51 22.91
CA THR A 18 37.69 11.70 23.74
C THR A 18 38.91 12.60 23.70
N HIS A 19 38.77 13.81 23.17
CA HIS A 19 39.63 14.97 23.45
C HIS A 19 38.73 16.21 23.32
N ARG A 20 38.33 16.80 24.45
CA ARG A 20 38.98 17.88 25.23
C ARG A 20 38.67 19.27 24.66
N MET A 21 37.85 19.98 25.42
CA MET A 21 37.57 21.42 25.35
C MET A 21 38.82 22.23 25.69
N GLY A 22 39.03 23.34 24.98
CA GLY A 22 39.97 24.39 25.31
C GLY A 22 39.28 25.74 25.20
N ALA A 23 39.06 26.40 26.33
CA ALA A 23 38.58 27.77 26.42
C ALA A 23 39.75 28.74 26.24
N GLY A 24 39.50 29.85 25.53
CA GLY A 24 40.41 30.99 25.44
C GLY A 24 39.62 32.24 25.14
N ALA A 25 39.47 33.11 26.14
CA ALA A 25 38.89 34.44 26.01
C ALA A 25 40.02 35.48 26.08
N VAL A 26 40.03 36.45 25.16
CA VAL A 26 40.68 37.76 25.33
C VAL A 26 39.82 38.81 24.63
N ALA A 27 39.55 39.89 25.33
CA ALA A 27 38.75 41.05 24.90
C ALA A 27 39.63 42.16 24.29
N ALA A 28 39.08 42.99 23.40
CA ALA A 28 38.95 44.45 23.55
C ALA A 28 38.77 45.24 22.22
N ALA A 29 37.80 46.17 22.27
CA ALA A 29 37.76 47.53 21.71
C ALA A 29 37.62 47.81 20.17
N ALA A 30 36.35 48.07 19.79
CA ALA A 30 35.76 49.21 19.07
C ALA A 30 36.52 49.98 17.96
N VAL A 31 35.89 50.06 16.77
CA VAL A 31 35.80 51.28 15.92
C VAL A 31 34.43 51.32 15.23
N LEU A 32 33.72 52.45 15.40
CA LEU A 32 32.51 52.82 14.64
C LEU A 32 32.86 53.11 13.18
N ALA A 33 32.14 52.51 12.24
CA ALA A 33 31.95 53.09 10.91
C ALA A 33 30.52 52.78 10.43
N LEU A 34 29.66 53.81 10.42
CA LEU A 34 28.38 53.76 9.73
C LEU A 34 28.62 53.72 8.22
N THR A 35 28.20 52.65 7.56
CA THR A 35 27.79 52.71 6.15
C THR A 35 26.50 51.92 6.00
N GLY A 36 25.46 52.60 5.55
CA GLY A 36 24.16 52.00 5.29
C GLY A 36 24.23 51.10 4.06
N ALA A 37 23.71 49.90 4.20
CA ALA A 37 23.26 49.08 3.08
C ALA A 37 21.88 48.56 3.44
N THR A 38 20.88 49.04 2.71
CA THR A 38 19.52 48.51 2.69
C THR A 38 19.56 47.05 2.30
N GLY A 39 19.45 46.16 3.29
CA GLY A 39 19.25 44.74 3.05
C GLY A 39 17.85 44.51 2.50
N LEU A 40 17.74 44.37 1.17
CA LEU A 40 16.60 43.73 0.55
C LEU A 40 16.59 42.28 1.07
N ALA A 41 15.70 41.99 2.00
CA ALA A 41 15.32 40.62 2.33
C ALA A 41 14.68 40.04 1.06
N GLY A 42 15.50 39.38 0.22
CA GLY A 42 14.98 38.52 -0.83
C GLY A 42 14.16 37.45 -0.15
N ALA A 43 12.84 37.49 -0.36
CA ALA A 43 12.00 36.34 -0.12
C ALA A 43 12.55 35.23 -1.03
N GLY A 44 13.31 34.31 -0.45
CA GLY A 44 13.64 33.07 -1.11
C GLY A 44 12.33 32.32 -1.28
N GLU A 45 11.74 32.38 -2.48
CA GLU A 45 10.76 31.39 -2.90
C GLU A 45 11.47 30.05 -2.77
N ALA A 46 11.04 29.27 -1.78
CA ALA A 46 11.40 27.87 -1.68
C ALA A 46 10.86 27.22 -2.95
N ALA A 47 11.74 27.01 -3.93
CA ALA A 47 11.43 26.21 -5.10
C ALA A 47 11.02 24.83 -4.57
N ALA A 48 9.76 24.46 -4.80
CA ALA A 48 9.29 23.11 -4.52
C ALA A 48 10.19 22.15 -5.31
N GLU A 49 10.88 21.25 -4.61
CA GLU A 49 11.59 20.16 -5.27
C GLU A 49 10.56 19.31 -6.01
N VAL A 50 10.53 19.42 -7.34
CA VAL A 50 9.80 18.47 -8.17
C VAL A 50 10.59 17.16 -8.11
N SER A 51 10.17 16.25 -7.23
CA SER A 51 10.72 14.89 -7.20
C SER A 51 10.55 14.27 -8.59
N ALA A 52 11.63 13.71 -9.15
CA ALA A 52 11.55 13.01 -10.42
C ALA A 52 10.66 11.77 -10.26
N GLN A 53 9.76 11.55 -11.23
CA GLN A 53 8.95 10.33 -11.29
C GLN A 53 9.88 9.11 -11.32
N GLN A 54 9.58 8.14 -10.48
CA GLN A 54 10.25 6.86 -10.36
C GLN A 54 9.51 5.80 -11.18
N THR A 55 10.25 4.84 -11.73
CA THR A 55 9.69 3.69 -12.43
C THR A 55 10.51 2.47 -12.08
N SER A 56 9.86 1.34 -11.83
CA SER A 56 10.54 0.08 -11.57
C SER A 56 9.75 -1.10 -12.10
N CYS A 57 10.48 -2.07 -12.65
CA CYS A 57 9.95 -3.35 -13.10
C CYS A 57 10.44 -4.51 -12.22
N GLU A 58 11.15 -4.21 -11.12
CA GLU A 58 11.60 -5.26 -10.21
C GLU A 58 10.40 -5.94 -9.53
N PRO A 59 10.40 -7.28 -9.37
CA PRO A 59 9.23 -8.03 -8.91
C PRO A 59 8.57 -7.51 -7.63
N PHE A 60 9.38 -7.05 -6.69
CA PHE A 60 8.92 -6.54 -5.39
C PHE A 60 9.37 -5.09 -5.15
N ALA A 61 9.47 -4.31 -6.23
CA ALA A 61 9.75 -2.88 -6.11
C ALA A 61 8.70 -2.17 -5.25
N ALA A 62 9.17 -1.14 -4.54
CA ALA A 62 8.36 -0.24 -3.73
C ALA A 62 8.73 1.21 -4.09
N ILE A 63 7.73 2.04 -4.38
CA ILE A 63 7.88 3.49 -4.59
C ILE A 63 7.12 4.20 -3.46
N ASP A 64 7.83 4.97 -2.63
CA ASP A 64 7.20 5.69 -1.53
C ASP A 64 6.39 6.90 -2.03
N GLN A 65 5.20 7.10 -1.48
CA GLN A 65 4.30 8.23 -1.77
C GLN A 65 3.71 8.77 -0.46
N GLY A 66 4.59 8.97 0.54
CA GLY A 66 4.23 9.49 1.86
C GLY A 66 3.50 8.46 2.72
N ARG A 67 2.19 8.61 2.90
CA ARG A 67 1.41 7.64 3.69
C ARG A 67 1.12 6.33 2.94
N TYR A 68 1.25 6.36 1.62
CA TYR A 68 1.15 5.18 0.76
C TYR A 68 2.52 4.78 0.26
N TRP A 69 2.57 3.60 -0.31
CA TRP A 69 3.62 3.18 -1.22
C TRP A 69 3.00 2.37 -2.36
N ILE A 70 3.61 2.45 -3.54
CA ILE A 70 3.21 1.66 -4.70
C ILE A 70 4.08 0.41 -4.75
N ASN A 71 3.46 -0.77 -4.78
CA ASN A 71 4.15 -2.05 -4.83
C ASN A 71 3.98 -2.71 -6.19
N ASN A 72 5.04 -3.30 -6.75
CA ASN A 72 4.91 -4.05 -8.01
C ASN A 72 4.31 -5.45 -7.76
N ASN A 73 4.74 -6.08 -6.66
CA ASN A 73 4.13 -7.28 -6.07
C ASN A 73 3.81 -8.40 -7.08
N LEU A 74 4.86 -8.87 -7.76
CA LEU A 74 4.82 -9.99 -8.69
C LEU A 74 4.89 -11.36 -7.98
N TRP A 75 4.06 -11.54 -6.96
CA TRP A 75 4.07 -12.72 -6.09
C TRP A 75 3.76 -14.04 -6.82
N GLY A 76 3.01 -13.97 -7.93
CA GLY A 76 2.56 -15.14 -8.70
C GLY A 76 3.26 -15.30 -10.05
N GLN A 77 4.33 -14.55 -10.32
CA GLN A 77 4.99 -14.48 -11.64
C GLN A 77 5.46 -15.85 -12.17
N ASP A 78 5.83 -16.76 -11.27
CA ASP A 78 6.31 -18.10 -11.63
C ASP A 78 5.22 -18.98 -12.27
N SER A 79 3.95 -18.59 -12.18
CA SER A 79 2.84 -19.27 -12.85
C SER A 79 2.72 -18.93 -14.34
N GLY A 80 3.61 -18.10 -14.90
CA GLY A 80 3.65 -17.79 -16.33
C GLY A 80 4.92 -17.08 -16.76
N THR A 81 4.82 -16.27 -17.81
CA THR A 81 5.96 -15.55 -18.39
C THR A 81 5.52 -14.17 -18.82
N GLY A 82 6.30 -13.15 -18.45
CA GLY A 82 5.92 -11.77 -18.64
C GLY A 82 6.72 -10.79 -17.80
N SER A 83 6.18 -9.58 -17.68
CA SER A 83 6.75 -8.48 -16.91
C SER A 83 5.65 -7.52 -16.48
N GLN A 84 5.90 -6.78 -15.40
CA GLN A 84 5.07 -5.67 -14.95
C GLN A 84 5.95 -4.58 -14.38
N CYS A 85 5.57 -3.33 -14.61
CA CYS A 85 6.26 -2.18 -14.05
C CYS A 85 5.27 -1.29 -13.32
N ILE A 86 5.75 -0.57 -12.32
CA ILE A 86 5.05 0.48 -11.61
C ILE A 86 5.74 1.82 -11.83
N GLN A 87 4.97 2.90 -11.80
CA GLN A 87 5.46 4.27 -11.89
C GLN A 87 4.59 5.19 -11.04
N ASP A 88 5.19 6.08 -10.25
CA ASP A 88 4.47 7.21 -9.66
C ASP A 88 4.31 8.34 -10.67
N LEU A 89 3.18 9.04 -10.58
CA LEU A 89 2.85 10.15 -11.46
C LEU A 89 2.93 11.47 -10.68
N TYR A 90 2.30 11.51 -9.51
CA TYR A 90 2.34 12.65 -8.59
C TYR A 90 1.85 12.28 -7.19
N THR A 91 2.21 13.11 -6.20
CA THR A 91 1.56 13.18 -4.89
C THR A 91 1.13 14.62 -4.63
N SER A 92 -0.11 14.81 -4.16
CA SER A 92 -0.64 16.11 -3.74
C SER A 92 -1.45 15.93 -2.44
N GLY A 93 -0.83 16.28 -1.31
CA GLY A 93 -1.41 15.99 0.01
C GLY A 93 -1.60 14.49 0.23
N ASP A 94 -2.83 14.07 0.50
CA ASP A 94 -3.21 12.65 0.68
C ASP A 94 -3.63 11.96 -0.64
N THR A 95 -3.58 12.66 -1.78
CA THR A 95 -3.98 12.11 -3.08
C THR A 95 -2.75 11.74 -3.89
N ILE A 96 -2.75 10.53 -4.46
CA ILE A 96 -1.67 10.01 -5.29
C ILE A 96 -2.17 9.65 -6.68
N GLY A 97 -1.30 9.81 -7.67
CA GLY A 97 -1.45 9.28 -9.02
C GLY A 97 -0.32 8.31 -9.31
N TRP A 98 -0.66 7.15 -9.88
CA TRP A 98 0.31 6.10 -10.19
C TRP A 98 -0.19 5.25 -11.36
N ARG A 99 0.71 4.48 -11.96
CA ARG A 99 0.36 3.53 -13.01
C ARG A 99 1.09 2.22 -12.86
N THR A 100 0.50 1.18 -13.45
CA THR A 100 1.19 -0.06 -13.77
C THR A 100 0.92 -0.47 -15.21
N ASN A 101 1.92 -1.05 -15.86
CA ASN A 101 1.79 -1.68 -17.17
C ASN A 101 2.27 -3.13 -17.07
N TRP A 102 1.57 -4.04 -17.73
CA TRP A 102 1.86 -5.46 -17.70
C TRP A 102 1.86 -6.09 -19.09
N GLN A 103 2.55 -7.22 -19.16
CA GLN A 103 2.42 -8.19 -20.23
C GLN A 103 2.62 -9.57 -19.60
N TRP A 104 1.61 -10.41 -19.62
CA TRP A 104 1.64 -11.76 -19.04
C TRP A 104 1.03 -12.80 -19.97
N SER A 105 1.62 -14.00 -19.96
CA SER A 105 1.13 -15.18 -20.67
C SER A 105 1.35 -16.44 -19.82
N GLY A 106 0.59 -17.50 -20.11
CA GLY A 106 0.63 -18.75 -19.33
C GLY A 106 -0.13 -18.67 -18.00
N GLY A 107 -0.54 -19.83 -17.48
CA GLY A 107 -1.31 -19.93 -16.24
C GLY A 107 -2.60 -19.12 -16.29
N GLN A 108 -3.51 -19.45 -17.23
CA GLN A 108 -4.72 -18.67 -17.54
C GLN A 108 -5.61 -18.35 -16.35
N SER A 109 -5.62 -19.20 -15.33
CA SER A 109 -6.42 -19.05 -14.11
C SER A 109 -5.58 -18.71 -12.88
N SER A 110 -4.32 -18.29 -13.06
CA SER A 110 -3.39 -17.96 -11.97
C SER A 110 -3.05 -16.48 -12.01
N VAL A 111 -3.26 -15.78 -10.89
CA VAL A 111 -2.84 -14.40 -10.71
C VAL A 111 -1.30 -14.33 -10.73
N LYS A 112 -0.75 -13.37 -11.47
CA LYS A 112 0.69 -13.12 -11.60
C LYS A 112 1.18 -12.05 -10.64
N SER A 113 0.32 -11.08 -10.34
CA SER A 113 0.67 -9.88 -9.61
C SER A 113 -0.53 -9.30 -8.90
N PHE A 114 -0.27 -8.53 -7.85
CA PHE A 114 -1.21 -7.50 -7.38
C PHE A 114 -0.47 -6.18 -7.17
N SER A 115 -0.18 -5.46 -8.26
CA SER A 115 0.42 -4.12 -8.12
C SER A 115 -0.62 -3.15 -7.59
N SER A 116 -0.28 -2.40 -6.55
CA SER A 116 -1.26 -1.60 -5.81
C SER A 116 -0.63 -0.40 -5.10
N ALA A 117 -1.46 0.59 -4.81
CA ALA A 117 -1.19 1.56 -3.77
C ALA A 117 -1.61 0.98 -2.42
N VAL A 118 -0.67 0.90 -1.48
CA VAL A 118 -0.87 0.28 -0.18
C VAL A 118 -0.90 1.34 0.93
N LEU A 119 -1.99 1.35 1.71
CA LEU A 119 -2.12 2.10 2.96
C LEU A 119 -2.14 1.11 4.13
N GLY A 120 -1.14 1.15 4.99
CA GLY A 120 -1.06 0.26 6.16
C GLY A 120 -0.16 -0.96 5.94
N TRP A 121 -0.54 -2.08 6.54
CA TRP A 121 0.27 -3.30 6.61
C TRP A 121 0.32 -4.03 5.27
N HIS A 122 1.49 -4.58 4.95
CA HIS A 122 1.68 -5.55 3.88
C HIS A 122 2.86 -6.45 4.25
N TRP A 123 2.57 -7.71 4.58
CA TRP A 123 3.56 -8.75 4.88
C TRP A 123 4.64 -8.34 5.90
N GLY A 124 4.23 -7.65 6.97
CA GLY A 124 5.10 -7.26 8.08
C GLY A 124 5.66 -5.84 7.99
N TRP A 125 5.33 -5.08 6.93
CA TRP A 125 5.80 -3.71 6.76
C TRP A 125 4.64 -2.72 6.59
N ARG A 126 4.82 -1.47 7.05
CA ARG A 126 3.87 -0.35 6.86
C ARG A 126 4.56 1.00 6.95
N ASN A 127 4.04 1.98 6.23
CA ASN A 127 4.36 3.39 6.46
C ASN A 127 3.78 3.91 7.78
N SER A 128 4.37 4.98 8.31
CA SER A 128 3.81 5.73 9.46
C SER A 128 2.68 6.66 9.01
N GLY A 129 1.82 7.09 9.95
CA GLY A 129 0.79 8.10 9.66
C GLY A 129 -0.37 7.59 8.80
N THR A 130 -0.54 6.27 8.67
CA THR A 130 -1.60 5.67 7.84
C THR A 130 -2.99 5.79 8.47
N GLY A 131 -3.05 5.93 9.81
CA GLY A 131 -4.28 5.83 10.59
C GLY A 131 -4.71 4.39 10.88
N LEU A 132 -4.04 3.40 10.28
CA LEU A 132 -4.24 1.97 10.52
C LEU A 132 -3.20 1.44 11.51
N PRO A 133 -3.52 0.41 12.30
CA PRO A 133 -4.75 -0.39 12.31
C PRO A 133 -5.94 0.31 12.98
N VAL A 134 -7.16 -0.09 12.64
CA VAL A 134 -8.38 0.26 13.40
C VAL A 134 -9.21 -0.97 13.69
N GLN A 135 -9.72 -1.09 14.92
CA GLN A 135 -10.64 -2.17 15.27
C GLN A 135 -12.01 -1.90 14.66
N LEU A 136 -12.65 -2.90 14.05
CA LEU A 136 -13.94 -2.71 13.38
C LEU A 136 -15.03 -2.18 14.32
N SER A 137 -15.05 -2.65 15.57
CA SER A 137 -15.98 -2.19 16.61
C SER A 137 -15.82 -0.71 16.98
N ALA A 138 -14.72 -0.07 16.61
CA ALA A 138 -14.56 1.38 16.79
C ALA A 138 -15.45 2.19 15.84
N GLY A 139 -16.00 1.57 14.79
CA GLY A 139 -16.96 2.23 13.89
C GLY A 139 -16.37 3.40 13.09
N ARG A 140 -15.03 3.45 12.93
CA ARG A 140 -14.36 4.47 12.14
C ARG A 140 -14.69 4.29 10.67
N ALA A 141 -15.16 5.35 10.03
CA ALA A 141 -15.40 5.36 8.59
C ALA A 141 -14.06 5.25 7.84
N VAL A 142 -14.10 4.64 6.65
CA VAL A 142 -12.94 4.49 5.77
C VAL A 142 -13.33 4.99 4.37
N PRO A 143 -13.57 6.30 4.20
CA PRO A 143 -13.93 6.82 2.89
C PRO A 143 -12.73 6.77 1.94
N SER A 144 -13.00 6.35 0.71
CA SER A 144 -12.04 6.18 -0.36
C SER A 144 -12.61 6.69 -1.68
N SER A 145 -11.83 7.54 -2.36
CA SER A 145 -12.11 8.00 -3.72
C SER A 145 -11.04 7.45 -4.66
N TRP A 146 -11.47 6.90 -5.80
CA TRP A 146 -10.55 6.35 -6.79
C TRP A 146 -11.05 6.56 -8.21
N ASP A 147 -10.28 7.33 -8.98
CA ASP A 147 -10.41 7.52 -10.42
C ASP A 147 -9.27 6.81 -11.15
N PHE A 148 -9.63 5.97 -12.11
CA PHE A 148 -8.67 5.21 -12.89
C PHE A 148 -9.13 4.94 -14.32
N SER A 149 -8.21 4.51 -15.17
CA SER A 149 -8.50 4.00 -16.51
C SER A 149 -7.72 2.73 -16.78
N VAL A 150 -8.28 1.87 -17.64
CA VAL A 150 -7.64 0.64 -18.10
C VAL A 150 -7.49 0.70 -19.61
N GLN A 151 -6.29 0.43 -20.10
CA GLN A 151 -5.96 0.47 -21.52
C GLN A 151 -5.12 -0.75 -21.93
N PRO A 152 -5.27 -1.27 -23.16
CA PRO A 152 -6.35 -0.96 -24.10
C PRO A 152 -7.70 -1.46 -23.57
N SER A 153 -8.79 -1.26 -24.31
CA SER A 153 -10.13 -1.77 -23.94
C SER A 153 -10.21 -3.29 -23.80
N ASN A 154 -9.23 -4.03 -24.36
CA ASN A 154 -9.05 -5.46 -24.16
C ASN A 154 -7.66 -5.75 -23.56
N PRO A 155 -7.46 -5.56 -22.25
CA PRO A 155 -6.16 -5.69 -21.60
C PRO A 155 -5.80 -7.14 -21.24
N GLY A 156 -6.67 -8.11 -21.58
CA GLY A 156 -6.61 -9.50 -21.15
C GLY A 156 -7.43 -9.77 -19.88
N THR A 157 -7.04 -10.80 -19.14
CA THR A 157 -7.75 -11.27 -17.94
C THR A 157 -7.17 -10.59 -16.70
N MET A 158 -7.96 -9.70 -16.10
CA MET A 158 -7.55 -8.88 -14.95
C MET A 158 -8.76 -8.32 -14.18
N ASN A 159 -8.52 -7.80 -12.98
CA ASN A 159 -9.46 -6.96 -12.26
C ASN A 159 -8.84 -5.60 -11.89
N VAL A 160 -9.67 -4.65 -11.45
CA VAL A 160 -9.24 -3.50 -10.63
C VAL A 160 -10.03 -3.57 -9.34
N ALA A 161 -9.32 -3.66 -8.22
CA ALA A 161 -9.92 -4.01 -6.94
C ALA A 161 -9.26 -3.29 -5.78
N TYR A 162 -10.05 -3.07 -4.73
CA TYR A 162 -9.51 -2.92 -3.40
C TYR A 162 -9.21 -4.30 -2.80
N ASP A 163 -8.21 -4.35 -1.93
CA ASP A 163 -7.87 -5.49 -1.11
C ASP A 163 -7.62 -5.03 0.34
N LEU A 164 -8.49 -5.47 1.24
CA LEU A 164 -8.50 -5.09 2.66
C LEU A 164 -8.04 -6.29 3.49
N TRP A 165 -6.96 -6.09 4.24
CA TRP A 165 -6.42 -7.11 5.14
C TRP A 165 -6.89 -6.90 6.55
N LEU A 166 -7.35 -7.98 7.18
CA LEU A 166 -7.81 -8.00 8.55
C LEU A 166 -7.03 -8.99 9.40
N HIS A 167 -6.81 -8.61 10.66
CA HIS A 167 -6.09 -9.43 11.65
C HIS A 167 -6.86 -9.50 12.97
N ASP A 168 -6.53 -10.50 13.78
CA ASP A 168 -7.01 -10.62 15.16
C ASP A 168 -6.26 -9.72 16.16
N ARG A 169 -5.29 -8.94 15.67
CA ARG A 169 -4.39 -8.09 16.47
C ARG A 169 -4.09 -6.78 15.74
N PRO A 170 -3.78 -5.70 16.46
CA PRO A 170 -3.49 -4.40 15.86
C PRO A 170 -2.14 -4.36 15.13
N ASP A 171 -1.11 -5.02 15.66
CA ASP A 171 0.27 -4.90 15.16
C ASP A 171 0.83 -6.24 14.66
N PRO A 172 0.30 -6.78 13.54
CA PRO A 172 0.85 -7.98 12.93
C PRO A 172 2.24 -7.73 12.37
N THR A 173 3.16 -8.64 12.68
CA THR A 173 4.49 -8.75 12.06
C THR A 173 4.42 -9.68 10.84
N TRP A 174 5.57 -9.94 10.20
CA TRP A 174 5.67 -10.92 9.10
C TRP A 174 5.33 -12.36 9.53
N GLU A 175 5.38 -12.69 10.83
CA GLU A 175 5.02 -14.03 11.35
C GLU A 175 3.50 -14.24 11.48
N HIS A 176 2.71 -13.17 11.34
CA HIS A 176 1.27 -13.19 11.55
C HIS A 176 0.56 -13.11 10.21
N ASN A 177 -0.07 -14.21 9.81
CA ASN A 177 -0.95 -14.20 8.65
C ASN A 177 -2.23 -13.38 8.94
N PRO A 178 -2.84 -12.80 7.90
CA PRO A 178 -4.18 -12.24 8.00
C PRO A 178 -5.19 -13.32 8.39
N THR A 179 -6.30 -12.90 8.97
CA THR A 179 -7.43 -13.77 9.31
C THR A 179 -8.59 -13.64 8.33
N ASP A 180 -8.68 -12.51 7.63
CA ASP A 180 -9.59 -12.32 6.50
C ASP A 180 -9.02 -11.34 5.48
N GLU A 181 -9.51 -11.50 4.27
CA GLU A 181 -9.27 -10.68 3.10
C GLU A 181 -10.63 -10.26 2.54
N ILE A 182 -10.83 -8.95 2.36
CA ILE A 182 -12.04 -8.43 1.73
C ILE A 182 -11.63 -7.71 0.46
N MET A 183 -12.02 -8.28 -0.68
CA MET A 183 -11.78 -7.65 -1.97
C MET A 183 -13.04 -6.96 -2.48
N ILE A 184 -12.87 -5.78 -3.09
CA ILE A 184 -13.97 -5.02 -3.69
C ILE A 184 -13.59 -4.73 -5.14
N TRP A 185 -14.10 -5.55 -6.07
CA TRP A 185 -13.74 -5.52 -7.48
C TRP A 185 -14.62 -4.51 -8.22
N LEU A 186 -13.99 -3.43 -8.70
CA LEU A 186 -14.64 -2.32 -9.38
C LEU A 186 -14.75 -2.55 -10.89
N TYR A 187 -13.77 -3.26 -11.45
CA TYR A 187 -13.63 -3.54 -12.87
C TYR A 187 -13.13 -4.98 -13.05
N THR A 188 -13.66 -5.69 -14.05
CA THR A 188 -13.17 -7.00 -14.47
C THR A 188 -13.07 -7.07 -15.99
N SER A 189 -12.09 -7.82 -16.50
CA SER A 189 -11.94 -8.12 -17.92
C SER A 189 -11.44 -9.54 -18.16
N GLY A 190 -11.65 -10.04 -19.37
CA GLY A 190 -11.12 -11.32 -19.84
C GLY A 190 -11.56 -12.55 -19.05
N GLY A 191 -12.69 -12.46 -18.31
CA GLY A 191 -13.23 -13.57 -17.52
C GLY A 191 -12.53 -13.80 -16.18
N ALA A 192 -11.87 -12.79 -15.61
CA ALA A 192 -11.32 -12.87 -14.26
C ALA A 192 -12.41 -13.28 -13.24
N GLY A 193 -12.11 -14.26 -12.40
CA GLY A 193 -13.04 -14.80 -11.41
C GLY A 193 -12.45 -14.71 -10.00
N PRO A 194 -13.25 -14.30 -8.99
CA PRO A 194 -12.80 -14.25 -7.61
C PRO A 194 -12.63 -15.66 -7.04
N LEU A 195 -11.94 -15.75 -5.90
CA LEU A 195 -11.83 -16.98 -5.15
C LEU A 195 -13.17 -17.36 -4.51
N GLY A 196 -13.42 -18.67 -4.40
CA GLY A 196 -14.56 -19.20 -3.65
C GLY A 196 -15.83 -19.40 -4.48
N GLN A 197 -16.98 -19.31 -3.83
CA GLN A 197 -18.29 -19.56 -4.42
C GLN A 197 -19.20 -18.35 -4.24
N ARG A 198 -20.02 -18.07 -5.25
CA ARG A 198 -20.99 -16.98 -5.19
C ARG A 198 -22.10 -17.32 -4.21
N VAL A 199 -22.29 -16.49 -3.19
CA VAL A 199 -23.34 -16.67 -2.17
C VAL A 199 -24.59 -15.82 -2.44
N GLY A 200 -24.48 -14.75 -3.22
CA GLY A 200 -25.63 -13.91 -3.56
C GLY A 200 -25.28 -12.60 -4.25
N THR A 201 -26.30 -11.80 -4.56
CA THR A 201 -26.15 -10.38 -4.96
C THR A 201 -26.67 -9.51 -3.83
N PHE A 202 -25.92 -8.48 -3.46
CA PHE A 202 -26.27 -7.55 -2.39
C PHE A 202 -26.03 -6.11 -2.81
N THR A 203 -26.71 -5.17 -2.14
CA THR A 203 -26.52 -3.73 -2.35
C THR A 203 -25.70 -3.15 -1.20
N VAL A 204 -24.56 -2.54 -1.50
CA VAL A 204 -23.67 -1.87 -0.55
C VAL A 204 -23.19 -0.57 -1.22
N GLU A 205 -23.20 0.55 -0.49
CA GLU A 205 -22.82 1.88 -1.02
C GLU A 205 -23.50 2.23 -2.36
N GLY A 206 -24.79 1.89 -2.50
CA GLY A 206 -25.61 2.24 -3.67
C GLY A 206 -25.34 1.44 -4.95
N ALA A 207 -24.44 0.45 -4.93
CA ALA A 207 -24.17 -0.44 -6.06
C ALA A 207 -24.55 -1.90 -5.74
N GLN A 208 -24.81 -2.70 -6.79
CA GLN A 208 -25.01 -4.14 -6.68
C GLN A 208 -23.69 -4.89 -6.80
N TRP A 209 -23.47 -5.85 -5.91
CA TRP A 209 -22.27 -6.66 -5.83
C TRP A 209 -22.63 -8.14 -5.76
N ASP A 210 -22.03 -8.97 -6.59
CA ASP A 210 -22.02 -10.41 -6.38
C ASP A 210 -20.97 -10.73 -5.31
N LEU A 211 -21.42 -11.25 -4.16
CA LEU A 211 -20.53 -11.66 -3.08
C LEU A 211 -20.09 -13.10 -3.29
N TYR A 212 -18.78 -13.32 -3.23
CA TYR A 212 -18.13 -14.63 -3.23
C TYR A 212 -17.44 -14.84 -1.90
N GLU A 213 -17.52 -16.09 -1.40
CA GLU A 213 -16.90 -16.50 -0.16
C GLU A 213 -16.02 -17.72 -0.40
N GLY A 214 -14.80 -17.70 0.14
CA GLY A 214 -13.89 -18.83 0.12
C GLY A 214 -12.88 -18.78 1.26
N ASN A 215 -11.98 -19.76 1.30
CA ASN A 215 -10.95 -19.86 2.32
C ASN A 215 -9.66 -20.45 1.74
N ILE A 216 -8.53 -19.81 2.05
CA ILE A 216 -7.17 -20.23 1.61
C ILE A 216 -6.17 -20.31 2.76
N GLY A 217 -6.66 -20.49 3.99
CA GLY A 217 -5.90 -20.30 5.23
C GLY A 217 -6.35 -19.06 6.01
N TRP A 218 -7.04 -18.14 5.34
CA TRP A 218 -7.90 -17.09 5.89
C TRP A 218 -9.19 -17.02 5.07
N ASN A 219 -10.21 -16.35 5.59
CA ASN A 219 -11.46 -16.16 4.86
C ASN A 219 -11.27 -15.09 3.76
N VAL A 220 -11.84 -15.32 2.59
CA VAL A 220 -11.82 -14.35 1.48
C VAL A 220 -13.25 -14.00 1.13
N TYR A 221 -13.56 -12.70 1.15
CA TYR A 221 -14.84 -12.14 0.76
C TYR A 221 -14.65 -11.21 -0.44
N SER A 222 -15.10 -11.62 -1.62
CA SER A 222 -14.97 -10.79 -2.82
C SER A 222 -16.32 -10.21 -3.24
N PHE A 223 -16.45 -8.89 -3.14
CA PHE A 223 -17.57 -8.14 -3.67
C PHE A 223 -17.28 -7.75 -5.12
N VAL A 224 -17.90 -8.44 -6.07
CA VAL A 224 -17.71 -8.15 -7.51
C VAL A 224 -18.83 -7.27 -8.02
N ARG A 225 -18.51 -6.05 -8.45
CA ARG A 225 -19.51 -5.08 -8.90
C ARG A 225 -20.26 -5.59 -10.13
N ARG A 226 -21.60 -5.48 -10.10
CA ARG A 226 -22.42 -5.72 -11.29
C ARG A 226 -22.36 -4.50 -12.19
N GLY A 227 -21.45 -4.56 -13.15
CA GLY A 227 -21.13 -3.48 -14.08
C GLY A 227 -19.84 -2.78 -13.67
N ASN A 228 -18.88 -2.76 -14.59
CA ASN A 228 -17.60 -2.10 -14.39
C ASN A 228 -17.79 -0.61 -14.14
N THR A 229 -16.95 -0.05 -13.27
CA THR A 229 -16.77 1.39 -13.09
C THR A 229 -15.30 1.75 -13.15
N GLN A 230 -15.02 3.03 -13.37
CA GLN A 230 -13.67 3.62 -13.45
C GLN A 230 -13.51 4.81 -12.50
N SER A 231 -14.57 5.12 -11.75
CA SER A 231 -14.60 6.17 -10.73
C SER A 231 -15.51 5.72 -9.60
N VAL A 232 -15.06 5.89 -8.36
CA VAL A 232 -15.81 5.58 -7.15
C VAL A 232 -15.53 6.58 -6.04
N ASP A 233 -16.53 6.78 -5.20
CA ASP A 233 -16.46 7.39 -3.87
C ASP A 233 -17.25 6.48 -2.93
N LEU A 234 -16.56 5.74 -2.05
CA LEU A 234 -17.11 4.66 -1.23
C LEU A 234 -16.66 4.82 0.22
N ASP A 235 -17.53 4.52 1.18
CA ASP A 235 -17.09 4.14 2.53
C ASP A 235 -16.74 2.65 2.56
N LEU A 236 -15.44 2.32 2.57
CA LEU A 236 -14.98 0.93 2.61
C LEU A 236 -15.41 0.23 3.92
N SER A 237 -15.68 0.98 4.99
CA SER A 237 -16.21 0.42 6.23
C SER A 237 -17.64 -0.12 6.08
N ALA A 238 -18.37 0.27 5.04
CA ALA A 238 -19.69 -0.29 4.76
C ALA A 238 -19.63 -1.78 4.42
N PHE A 239 -18.57 -2.24 3.75
CA PHE A 239 -18.38 -3.64 3.39
C PHE A 239 -18.01 -4.49 4.61
N THR A 240 -17.16 -3.99 5.50
CA THR A 240 -16.85 -4.67 6.77
C THR A 240 -18.09 -4.71 7.68
N ARG A 241 -18.83 -3.60 7.80
CA ARG A 241 -20.11 -3.55 8.54
C ARG A 241 -21.13 -4.53 7.97
N PHE A 242 -21.22 -4.65 6.65
CA PHE A 242 -22.12 -5.61 6.00
C PHE A 242 -21.82 -7.05 6.42
N LEU A 243 -20.54 -7.47 6.40
CA LEU A 243 -20.14 -8.81 6.83
C LEU A 243 -20.33 -9.02 8.35
N VAL A 244 -20.07 -8.00 9.18
CA VAL A 244 -20.34 -8.06 10.62
C VAL A 244 -21.83 -8.26 10.90
N GLN A 245 -22.72 -7.55 10.20
CA GLN A 245 -24.17 -7.70 10.36
C GLN A 245 -24.68 -9.08 9.94
N ARG A 246 -23.98 -9.76 9.02
CA ARG A 246 -24.25 -11.14 8.62
C ARG A 246 -23.67 -12.19 9.57
N GLY A 247 -22.85 -11.77 10.54
CA GLY A 247 -22.15 -12.68 11.45
C GLY A 247 -20.96 -13.40 10.81
N GLU A 248 -20.50 -12.94 9.65
CA GLU A 248 -19.38 -13.53 8.89
C GLU A 248 -18.03 -12.95 9.31
N LEU A 249 -18.04 -11.74 9.87
CA LEU A 249 -16.84 -11.04 10.33
C LEU A 249 -16.97 -10.64 11.80
N ASP A 250 -15.96 -10.99 12.62
CA ASP A 250 -15.94 -10.62 14.04
C ASP A 250 -15.59 -9.12 14.18
N PRO A 251 -16.43 -8.30 14.83
CA PRO A 251 -16.18 -6.86 14.98
C PRO A 251 -14.94 -6.55 15.83
N ARG A 252 -14.34 -7.51 16.53
CA ARG A 252 -13.09 -7.34 17.28
C ARG A 252 -11.85 -7.41 16.41
N LYS A 253 -11.97 -7.79 15.13
CA LYS A 253 -10.86 -7.78 14.18
C LYS A 253 -10.39 -6.36 13.88
N TYR A 254 -9.16 -6.24 13.42
CA TYR A 254 -8.53 -5.00 13.04
C TYR A 254 -8.41 -4.93 11.53
N LEU A 255 -8.91 -3.86 10.92
CA LEU A 255 -8.50 -3.49 9.57
C LEU A 255 -7.06 -2.97 9.66
N THR A 256 -6.13 -3.66 9.01
CA THR A 256 -4.70 -3.35 9.09
C THR A 256 -4.15 -2.79 7.79
N SER A 257 -4.84 -3.02 6.67
CA SER A 257 -4.42 -2.55 5.35
C SER A 257 -5.62 -2.21 4.47
N VAL A 258 -5.45 -1.18 3.65
CA VAL A 258 -6.30 -0.90 2.49
C VAL A 258 -5.38 -0.77 1.29
N GLN A 259 -5.55 -1.65 0.32
CA GLN A 259 -4.78 -1.65 -0.93
C GLN A 259 -5.74 -1.39 -2.09
N ALA A 260 -5.25 -0.72 -3.13
CA ALA A 260 -6.01 -0.41 -4.34
C ALA A 260 -5.13 -0.68 -5.56
N GLY A 261 -5.49 -1.68 -6.36
CA GLY A 261 -4.62 -2.18 -7.42
C GLY A 261 -5.30 -3.07 -8.44
N THR A 262 -4.51 -3.90 -9.12
CA THR A 262 -4.97 -4.83 -10.14
C THR A 262 -4.35 -6.21 -9.96
N GLU A 263 -5.20 -7.24 -9.91
CA GLU A 263 -4.76 -8.60 -10.14
C GLU A 263 -4.75 -8.88 -11.64
N VAL A 264 -3.59 -9.34 -12.12
CA VAL A 264 -3.39 -9.65 -13.54
C VAL A 264 -3.15 -11.13 -13.71
N PHE A 265 -3.90 -11.77 -14.60
CA PHE A 265 -3.75 -13.19 -14.94
C PHE A 265 -2.97 -13.34 -16.24
N THR A 266 -3.46 -12.69 -17.30
CA THR A 266 -2.88 -12.74 -18.65
C THR A 266 -3.19 -11.47 -19.44
N GLY A 267 -2.48 -11.27 -20.55
CA GLY A 267 -2.70 -10.18 -21.51
C GLY A 267 -1.68 -9.07 -21.39
N GLN A 268 -1.93 -7.98 -22.11
CA GLN A 268 -1.11 -6.78 -22.11
C GLN A 268 -2.00 -5.57 -21.90
N GLY A 269 -1.67 -4.79 -20.87
CA GLY A 269 -2.47 -3.62 -20.52
C GLY A 269 -1.76 -2.70 -19.55
N ALA A 270 -2.47 -1.66 -19.17
CA ALA A 270 -2.07 -0.69 -18.18
C ALA A 270 -3.29 -0.25 -17.36
N LEU A 271 -3.04 -0.04 -16.07
CA LEU A 271 -3.93 0.64 -15.15
C LEU A 271 -3.27 1.98 -14.86
N GLU A 272 -3.97 3.07 -15.14
CA GLU A 272 -3.55 4.41 -14.75
C GLU A 272 -4.54 4.94 -13.71
N THR A 273 -4.06 5.15 -12.49
CA THR A 273 -4.79 5.80 -11.42
C THR A 273 -4.53 7.30 -11.51
N SER A 274 -5.53 8.06 -11.96
CA SER A 274 -5.44 9.51 -12.09
C SER A 274 -5.58 10.20 -10.75
N ALA A 275 -6.36 9.65 -9.83
CA ALA A 275 -6.47 10.12 -8.45
C ALA A 275 -6.89 8.97 -7.53
N TYR A 276 -6.14 8.75 -6.45
CA TYR A 276 -6.51 7.82 -5.39
C TYR A 276 -6.26 8.44 -4.02
N ARG A 277 -7.25 8.30 -3.14
CA ARG A 277 -7.16 8.71 -1.73
C ARG A 277 -8.05 7.83 -0.87
N THR A 278 -7.53 7.41 0.27
CA THR A 278 -8.26 6.75 1.36
C THR A 278 -7.93 7.45 2.67
N THR A 279 -8.94 7.70 3.50
CA THR A 279 -8.74 8.27 4.83
C THR A 279 -9.31 7.36 5.91
N ILE A 280 -8.75 7.45 7.11
CA ILE A 280 -9.22 6.74 8.29
C ILE A 280 -9.82 7.76 9.25
N GLY A 281 -11.11 7.61 9.57
CA GLY A 281 -11.85 8.49 10.48
C GLY A 281 -11.52 8.33 11.95
#